data_AF-A0A5S4YP01-F1
#
_entry.id   AF-A0A5S4YP01-F1
#
_cell.length_a   1.000
_cell.length_b   1.000
_cell.length_c   1.000
_cell.angle_alpha   90.00
_cell.angle_beta   90.00
_cell.angle_gamma   90.00
#
_symmetry.space_group_name_H-M   'P 1'
#
loop_
_entity.id
_entity.type
_entity.pdbx_description
1 polymer ?
#
loop_
_entity_poly.entity_id
_entity_poly.type
_entity_poly.pdbx_seq_one_letter_code
_entity_poly.pdbx_strand_id
1 'polypeptide(L)'
;MLDVTPLVGLRIRLQRTIDVPCGACGEAVVVISHGVGPHAAALHCATCDRQRGSLPKAITEFLLVAINRFGWPPEAITIRNSEFAQANETASMGADAAEEASTR
;
A
#
# COMPACT_ATOMS: atom_id res chain seq x y z
N MET A 1 1.15 -7.68 22.41
CA MET A 1 0.03 -7.65 21.45
C MET A 1 0.27 -6.44 20.57
N LEU A 2 0.35 -6.59 19.24
CA LEU A 2 0.55 -5.44 18.36
C LEU A 2 -0.76 -4.65 18.32
N ASP A 3 -0.72 -3.35 18.66
CA ASP A 3 -1.90 -2.50 18.48
C ASP A 3 -2.01 -2.10 17.02
N VAL A 4 -3.05 -2.60 16.35
CA VAL A 4 -3.32 -2.34 14.93
C VAL A 4 -4.39 -1.29 14.73
N THR A 5 -4.97 -0.75 15.80
CA THR A 5 -5.97 0.33 15.74
C THR A 5 -5.52 1.49 14.85
N PRO A 6 -4.23 1.93 14.87
CA PRO A 6 -3.75 2.99 13.99
C PRO A 6 -3.63 2.60 12.52
N LEU A 7 -3.95 1.37 12.14
CA LEU A 7 -3.99 0.92 10.74
C LEU A 7 -5.42 0.68 10.24
N VAL A 8 -6.41 0.60 11.14
CA VAL A 8 -7.78 0.27 10.76
C VAL A 8 -8.34 1.37 9.86
N GLY A 9 -8.90 0.96 8.71
CA GLY A 9 -9.39 1.88 7.68
C GLY A 9 -8.34 2.22 6.62
N LEU A 10 -7.09 1.81 6.78
CA LEU A 10 -6.05 2.03 5.77
C LEU A 10 -6.41 1.28 4.49
N ARG A 11 -6.43 2.02 3.37
CA ARG A 11 -6.75 1.48 2.06
C ARG A 11 -5.47 1.04 1.36
N ILE A 12 -5.48 -0.18 0.84
CA ILE A 12 -4.36 -0.79 0.13
C ILE A 12 -4.84 -1.26 -1.22
N ARG A 13 -4.19 -0.82 -2.31
CA ARG A 13 -4.39 -1.35 -3.65
C ARG A 13 -3.41 -2.50 -3.90
N LEU A 14 -3.96 -3.67 -4.21
CA LEU A 14 -3.19 -4.86 -4.53
C LEU A 14 -2.88 -4.89 -6.03
N GLN A 15 -1.61 -4.76 -6.41
CA GLN A 15 -1.15 -4.76 -7.81
C GLN A 15 0.02 -5.74 -8.04
N ARG A 16 0.18 -6.76 -7.21
CA ARG A 16 1.14 -7.83 -7.49
C ARG A 16 0.59 -8.76 -8.56
N THR A 17 1.45 -9.43 -9.31
CA THR A 17 1.04 -10.45 -10.29
C THR A 17 0.31 -11.63 -9.64
N ILE A 18 0.59 -11.89 -8.36
CA ILE A 18 -0.10 -12.90 -7.56
C ILE A 18 -1.45 -12.43 -7.00
N ASP A 19 -1.71 -11.12 -7.01
CA ASP A 19 -2.93 -10.55 -6.45
C ASP A 19 -4.06 -10.67 -7.47
N VAL A 20 -5.00 -11.58 -7.20
CA VAL A 20 -6.22 -11.71 -7.99
C VAL A 20 -7.24 -10.68 -7.49
N PRO A 21 -7.95 -9.94 -8.36
CA PRO A 21 -9.05 -9.05 -7.98
C PRO A 21 -10.16 -9.76 -7.19
N CYS A 22 -11.08 -9.00 -6.61
CA CYS A 22 -12.19 -9.59 -5.84
C CYS A 22 -13.02 -10.50 -6.74
N GLY A 23 -13.12 -11.79 -6.42
CA GLY A 23 -13.95 -12.71 -7.20
C GLY A 23 -15.45 -12.36 -7.22
N ALA A 24 -15.93 -11.51 -6.30
CA ALA A 24 -17.33 -11.09 -6.23
C ALA A 24 -17.62 -9.77 -6.97
N CYS A 25 -16.76 -8.76 -6.85
CA CYS A 25 -17.01 -7.42 -7.38
C CYS A 25 -15.90 -6.85 -8.26
N GLY A 26 -14.81 -7.60 -8.50
CA GLY A 26 -13.67 -7.16 -9.30
C GLY A 26 -12.75 -6.13 -8.64
N GLU A 27 -13.03 -5.67 -7.41
CA GLU A 27 -12.22 -4.65 -6.75
C GLU A 27 -10.85 -5.18 -6.29
N ALA A 28 -9.81 -4.38 -6.52
CA ALA A 28 -8.42 -4.65 -6.16
C ALA A 28 -7.98 -3.89 -4.88
N VAL A 29 -8.79 -2.96 -4.41
CA VAL A 29 -8.58 -2.25 -3.15
C VAL A 29 -9.14 -3.05 -1.97
N VAL A 30 -8.30 -3.19 -0.94
CA VAL A 30 -8.66 -3.75 0.36
C VAL A 30 -8.52 -2.68 1.45
N VAL A 31 -9.22 -2.90 2.55
CA VAL A 31 -9.17 -2.08 3.76
C VAL A 31 -8.67 -2.95 4.91
N ILE A 32 -7.77 -2.40 5.71
CA ILE A 32 -7.33 -3.04 6.95
C ILE A 32 -8.45 -2.95 7.98
N SER A 33 -8.80 -4.10 8.58
CA SER A 33 -9.70 -4.21 9.72
C SER A 33 -9.03 -4.95 10.87
N HIS A 34 -9.70 -4.96 12.02
CA HIS A 34 -9.23 -5.72 13.18
C HIS A 34 -9.04 -7.20 12.82
N GLY A 35 -7.89 -7.76 13.19
CA GLY A 35 -7.63 -9.18 13.05
C GLY A 35 -8.49 -10.02 14.00
N VAL A 36 -8.85 -11.22 13.57
CA VAL A 36 -9.49 -12.23 14.44
C VAL A 36 -8.46 -13.32 14.72
N GLY A 37 -8.14 -13.55 16.00
CA GLY A 37 -7.23 -14.62 16.43
C GLY A 37 -5.73 -14.22 16.40
N PRO A 38 -4.81 -15.14 16.04
CA PRO A 38 -3.35 -14.89 16.11
C PRO A 38 -2.84 -13.94 15.01
N HIS A 39 -3.70 -13.51 14.10
CA HIS A 39 -3.35 -12.65 12.99
C HIS A 39 -3.51 -11.17 13.37
N ALA A 40 -2.48 -10.37 13.10
CA ALA A 40 -2.40 -8.99 13.55
C ALA A 40 -3.51 -8.11 12.95
N ALA A 41 -3.84 -8.28 11.67
CA ALA A 41 -4.92 -7.55 11.00
C ALA A 41 -5.56 -8.38 9.88
N ALA A 42 -6.83 -8.09 9.58
CA ALA A 42 -7.56 -8.69 8.46
C ALA A 42 -7.65 -7.71 7.28
N LEU A 43 -7.76 -8.26 6.07
CA LEU A 43 -7.94 -7.49 4.84
C LEU A 43 -9.33 -7.76 4.28
N HIS A 44 -10.11 -6.70 4.09
CA HIS A 44 -11.47 -6.76 3.56
C HIS A 44 -11.56 -6.04 2.22
N CYS A 45 -12.37 -6.54 1.30
CA CYS A 45 -12.62 -5.83 0.05
C CYS A 45 -13.31 -4.49 0.31
N ALA A 46 -12.79 -3.41 -0.28
CA ALA A 46 -13.33 -2.07 -0.04
C ALA A 46 -14.78 -1.86 -0.54
N THR A 47 -15.29 -2.72 -1.43
CA THR A 47 -16.63 -2.59 -2.01
C THR A 47 -17.64 -3.55 -1.41
N CYS A 48 -17.28 -4.83 -1.27
CA CYS A 48 -18.22 -5.88 -0.86
C CYS A 48 -17.93 -6.44 0.53
N ASP A 49 -16.94 -5.88 1.25
CA ASP A 49 -16.51 -6.25 2.60
C ASP A 49 -16.10 -7.72 2.80
N ARG A 50 -16.01 -8.49 1.72
CA ARG A 50 -15.54 -9.88 1.77
C ARG A 50 -14.09 -9.90 2.23
N GLN A 51 -13.79 -10.75 3.21
CA GLN A 51 -12.42 -10.98 3.67
C GLN A 51 -11.57 -11.55 2.52
N ARG A 52 -10.42 -10.93 2.28
CA ARG A 52 -9.47 -11.25 1.21
C ARG A 52 -8.19 -11.89 1.74
N GLY A 53 -7.95 -11.79 3.05
CA GLY A 53 -6.80 -12.43 3.70
C GLY A 53 -6.48 -11.76 5.03
N SER A 54 -5.24 -11.94 5.45
CA SER A 54 -4.69 -11.35 6.68
C SER A 54 -3.35 -10.70 6.40
N LEU A 55 -3.04 -9.64 7.13
CA LEU A 55 -1.78 -8.96 7.02
C LEU A 55 -0.71 -9.70 7.85
N PRO A 56 0.46 -10.03 7.29
CA PRO A 56 1.57 -10.58 8.06
C PRO A 56 2.05 -9.59 9.13
N LYS A 57 2.52 -10.11 10.27
CA LYS A 57 2.99 -9.28 11.40
C LYS A 57 4.08 -8.29 10.99
N ALA A 58 5.09 -8.73 10.24
CA ALA A 58 6.19 -7.87 9.79
C ALA A 58 5.72 -6.69 8.92
N ILE A 59 4.73 -6.92 8.04
CA ILE A 59 4.14 -5.85 7.23
C ILE A 59 3.30 -4.91 8.09
N THR A 60 2.60 -5.45 9.09
CA THR A 60 1.85 -4.65 10.06
C THR A 60 2.77 -3.69 10.81
N GLU A 61 3.91 -4.19 11.30
CA GLU A 61 4.93 -3.38 11.97
C GLU A 61 5.51 -2.30 11.05
N PHE A 62 5.82 -2.66 9.81
CA PHE A 62 6.29 -1.71 8.81
C PHE A 62 5.29 -0.57 8.57
N LEU A 63 4.00 -0.89 8.39
CA LEU A 63 2.96 0.11 8.16
C LEU A 63 2.77 1.03 9.36
N LEU A 64 2.85 0.49 10.58
CA LEU A 64 2.79 1.32 11.80
C LEU A 64 3.95 2.31 11.85
N VAL A 65 5.18 1.85 11.56
CA VAL A 65 6.35 2.73 11.51
C VAL A 65 6.18 3.79 10.41
N ALA A 66 5.70 3.39 9.24
CA ALA A 66 5.48 4.30 8.12
C ALA A 66 4.44 5.39 8.46
N ILE A 67 3.28 5.02 9.01
CA ILE A 67 2.24 5.99 9.38
C ILE A 67 2.72 6.89 10.52
N ASN A 68 3.44 6.38 11.50
CA ASN A 68 4.01 7.21 12.56
C ASN A 68 5.04 8.22 12.03
N ARG A 69 5.79 7.86 10.99
CA ARG A 69 6.85 8.71 10.44
C ARG A 69 6.35 9.70 9.39
N PHE A 70 5.43 9.29 8.54
CA PHE A 70 4.98 10.05 7.36
C PHE A 70 3.54 10.56 7.48
N GLY A 71 2.81 10.14 8.51
CA GLY A 71 1.40 10.43 8.69
C GLY A 71 0.49 9.47 7.91
N TRP A 72 -0.82 9.70 8.06
CA TRP A 72 -1.84 8.92 7.37
C TRP A 72 -1.91 9.30 5.88
N PRO A 73 -1.83 8.33 4.94
CA PRO A 73 -1.87 8.66 3.53
C PRO A 73 -3.27 9.11 3.09
N PRO A 74 -3.40 10.18 2.29
CA PRO A 74 -4.70 10.64 1.79
C PRO A 74 -5.30 9.69 0.74
N GLU A 75 -4.45 8.87 0.11
CA GLU A 75 -4.82 7.91 -0.93
C GLU A 75 -4.44 6.48 -0.55
N ALA A 76 -4.97 5.50 -1.30
CA ALA A 76 -4.67 4.09 -1.06
C ALA A 76 -3.19 3.78 -1.37
N ILE A 77 -2.51 3.13 -0.42
CA ILE A 77 -1.13 2.66 -0.63
C ILE A 77 -1.16 1.52 -1.65
N THR A 78 -0.27 1.57 -2.64
CA THR A 78 -0.19 0.50 -3.65
C THR A 78 0.93 -0.48 -3.32
N ILE A 79 0.60 -1.77 -3.22
CA ILE A 79 1.59 -2.84 -3.14
C ILE A 79 1.83 -3.39 -4.54
N ARG A 80 3.06 -3.25 -5.02
CA ARG A 80 3.53 -3.71 -6.33
C ARG A 80 4.48 -4.90 -6.17
N ASN A 81 4.80 -5.59 -7.28
CA ASN A 81 5.89 -6.57 -7.22
C ASN A 81 7.23 -5.88 -6.97
N SER A 82 8.16 -6.62 -6.36
CA SER A 82 9.52 -6.16 -6.05
C SER A 82 10.30 -5.74 -7.30
N GLU A 83 10.05 -6.34 -8.46
CA GLU A 83 10.70 -5.91 -9.71
C GLU A 83 10.33 -4.48 -10.13
N PHE A 84 9.18 -3.94 -9.68
CA PHE A 84 8.77 -2.56 -9.96
C PHE A 84 9.22 -1.55 -8.89
N ALA A 85 9.82 -2.00 -7.79
CA ALA A 85 10.35 -1.10 -6.77
C ALA A 85 11.56 -0.28 -7.30
N GLN A 86 12.31 -0.84 -8.26
CA GLN A 86 13.48 -0.18 -8.88
C GLN A 86 13.12 0.96 -9.84
N ALA A 87 11.86 1.05 -10.28
CA ALA A 87 11.43 2.11 -11.21
C ALA A 87 11.37 3.51 -10.56
N ASN A 88 11.39 3.60 -9.22
CA ASN A 88 11.43 4.88 -8.52
C ASN A 88 12.86 5.45 -8.39
N GLU A 89 13.90 4.63 -8.64
CA GLU A 89 15.29 5.09 -8.68
C GLU A 89 15.60 5.80 -10.02
N THR A 90 15.00 5.35 -11.12
CA THR A 90 15.20 5.95 -12.45
C THR A 90 14.40 7.24 -12.70
N ALA A 91 13.34 7.49 -11.95
CA ALA A 91 12.59 8.76 -12.02
C ALA A 91 13.32 9.95 -11.36
N SER A 92 14.44 9.69 -10.67
CA SER A 92 15.25 10.72 -9.97
C SER A 92 16.37 11.32 -10.84
N MET A 93 16.55 10.88 -12.09
CA MET A 93 17.62 11.37 -13.00
C MET A 93 17.07 12.03 -14.28
N GLY A 94 16.03 12.86 -14.15
CA GLY A 94 15.38 13.47 -15.31
C GLY A 94 14.75 14.82 -15.02
N ALA A 95 15.43 15.68 -14.25
CA ALA A 95 15.00 17.07 -14.02
C ALA A 95 16.19 18.03 -13.98
N ASP A 96 17.15 17.90 -14.89
CA ASP A 96 18.18 18.91 -15.13
C ASP A 96 18.62 18.85 -16.61
N ALA A 97 17.79 19.39 -17.51
CA ALA A 97 18.19 19.76 -18.88
C ALA A 97 17.14 20.64 -19.56
N ALA A 98 16.92 21.86 -19.05
CA ALA A 98 16.34 22.95 -19.83
C ALA A 98 16.54 24.30 -19.12
N GLU A 99 17.75 24.88 -19.18
CA GLU A 99 17.93 26.33 -19.10
C GLU A 99 19.37 26.70 -19.53
N GLU A 100 19.65 26.78 -20.84
CA GLU A 100 20.67 27.70 -21.38
C GLU A 100 20.24 28.12 -22.79
N ALA A 101 19.26 29.02 -22.85
CA ALA A 101 18.99 29.86 -24.01
C ALA A 101 19.18 31.32 -23.62
N SER A 102 20.44 31.74 -23.44
CA SER A 102 20.81 33.15 -23.42
C SER A 102 22.33 33.28 -23.52
N THR A 103 22.87 33.63 -24.70
CA THR A 103 23.76 34.80 -24.90
C THR A 103 24.37 34.76 -26.31
N ARG A 104 24.02 35.80 -27.07
CA ARG A 104 24.64 36.37 -28.30
C ARG A 104 24.44 35.69 -29.66
#